data_AF-A0A924W8N2-F1
#
_entry.id   AF-A0A924W8N2-F1
#
_cell.length_a   1.000
_cell.length_b   1.000
_cell.length_c   1.000
_cell.angle_alpha   90.00
_cell.angle_beta   90.00
_cell.angle_gamma   90.00
#
_symmetry.space_group_name_H-M   'P 1'
#
loop_
_entity.id
_entity.type
_entity.pdbx_description
1 polymer ?
#
loop_
_entity_poly.entity_id
_entity_poly.type
_entity_poly.pdbx_seq_one_letter_code
_entity_poly.pdbx_strand_id
1 'polypeptide(L)'
;MNKTMVAQITIYDEIAELLANLSAEKVLSYKISDGMKVRLNELLEKQQANELTEVERREVEHHLVINNIISLAKARARRMLSPDCHVQA
;
A
#
# COMPACT_ATOMS: atom_id res chain seq x y z
N MET A 1 31.34 2.41 -14.05
CA MET A 1 30.03 2.99 -14.44
C MET A 1 29.04 2.73 -13.31
N ASN A 2 28.89 3.65 -12.37
CA ASN A 2 27.85 3.54 -11.33
C ASN A 2 26.59 4.21 -11.86
N LYS A 3 25.69 3.40 -12.41
CA LYS A 3 24.33 3.84 -12.69
C LYS A 3 23.62 3.87 -11.34
N THR A 4 23.68 5.00 -10.65
CA THR A 4 22.78 5.27 -9.54
C THR A 4 21.37 5.21 -10.14
N MET A 5 20.67 4.10 -9.95
CA MET A 5 19.24 4.05 -10.18
C MET A 5 18.62 4.98 -9.16
N VAL A 6 18.35 6.21 -9.58
CA VAL A 6 17.41 7.06 -8.89
C VAL A 6 16.07 6.36 -9.05
N ALA A 7 15.59 5.71 -7.99
CA ALA A 7 14.21 5.24 -7.97
C ALA A 7 13.35 6.49 -8.21
N GLN A 8 12.59 6.50 -9.31
CA GLN A 8 11.67 7.59 -9.60
C GLN A 8 10.69 7.66 -8.43
N ILE A 9 10.83 8.69 -7.57
CA ILE A 9 9.89 8.90 -6.47
C ILE A 9 8.54 9.22 -7.09
N THR A 10 7.54 8.40 -6.77
CA THR A 10 6.17 8.59 -7.22
C THR A 10 5.36 9.33 -6.15
N ILE A 11 4.23 9.91 -6.54
CA ILE A 11 3.28 10.49 -5.56
C ILE A 11 2.82 9.44 -4.53
N TYR A 12 2.77 8.16 -4.92
CA TYR A 12 2.44 7.06 -4.02
C TYR A 12 3.50 6.86 -2.94
N ASP A 13 4.78 7.07 -3.28
CA ASP A 13 5.88 7.03 -2.33
C ASP A 13 5.80 8.18 -1.33
N GLU A 14 5.46 9.39 -1.76
CA GLU A 14 5.30 10.55 -0.86
C GLU A 14 4.14 10.35 0.11
N ILE A 15 2.99 9.85 -0.38
CA ILE A 15 1.84 9.55 0.48
C ILE A 15 2.19 8.44 1.47
N ALA A 16 2.88 7.39 1.03
CA ALA A 16 3.31 6.33 1.93
C ALA A 16 4.27 6.84 3.03
N GLU A 17 5.16 7.78 2.69
CA GLU A 17 6.06 8.44 3.65
C GLU A 17 5.28 9.25 4.67
N LEU A 18 4.36 10.08 4.19
CA LEU A 18 3.51 10.92 5.02
C LEU A 18 2.72 10.07 6.02
N LEU A 19 2.08 8.98 5.56
CA LEU A 19 1.31 8.09 6.42
C LEU A 19 2.19 7.45 7.50
N ALA A 20 3.37 6.93 7.14
CA ALA A 20 4.29 6.31 8.08
C ALA A 20 4.75 7.31 9.17
N ASN A 21 5.05 8.55 8.77
CA ASN A 21 5.49 9.61 9.69
C ASN A 21 4.38 10.16 10.58
N LEU A 22 3.11 10.15 10.15
CA LEU A 22 1.99 10.60 10.99
C LEU A 22 1.81 9.71 12.23
N SER A 23 1.86 8.39 12.06
CA SER A 23 1.89 7.44 13.17
C SER A 23 2.18 6.02 12.67
N ALA A 24 3.43 5.59 12.84
CA ALA A 24 3.87 4.26 12.46
C ALA A 24 3.00 3.15 13.11
N GLU A 25 2.66 3.27 14.39
CA GLU A 25 1.83 2.31 15.12
C GLU A 25 0.39 2.22 14.56
N LYS A 26 -0.25 3.36 14.25
CA LYS A 26 -1.59 3.39 13.67
C LYS A 26 -1.60 2.81 12.26
N VAL A 27 -0.58 3.10 11.46
CA VAL A 27 -0.45 2.53 10.11
C VAL A 27 -0.29 1.02 10.16
N LEU A 28 0.49 0.48 11.11
CA LEU A 28 0.67 -0.96 11.27
C LEU A 28 -0.60 -1.66 11.76
N SER A 29 -1.35 -1.02 12.67
CA SER A 29 -2.62 -1.56 13.18
C SER A 29 -3.80 -1.40 12.22
N TYR A 30 -3.67 -0.56 11.18
CA TYR A 30 -4.71 -0.38 10.17
C TYR A 30 -5.10 -1.68 9.48
N LYS A 31 -6.40 -1.96 9.48
CA LYS A 31 -7.06 -3.05 8.78
C LYS A 31 -8.27 -2.49 8.05
N ILE A 32 -8.52 -2.98 6.83
CA ILE A 32 -9.74 -2.65 6.09
C ILE A 32 -10.97 -3.16 6.87
N SER A 33 -12.09 -2.45 6.72
CA SER A 33 -13.36 -2.82 7.37
C SER A 33 -13.90 -4.14 6.82
N ASP A 34 -14.74 -4.82 7.60
CA ASP A 34 -15.29 -6.12 7.18
C ASP A 34 -16.16 -6.02 5.94
N GLY A 35 -16.96 -4.96 5.80
CA GLY A 35 -17.72 -4.71 4.56
C GLY A 35 -16.83 -4.56 3.33
N MET A 36 -15.66 -3.92 3.48
CA MET A 36 -14.70 -3.79 2.39
C MET A 36 -14.01 -5.12 2.05
N LYS A 37 -13.76 -5.97 3.05
CA LYS A 37 -13.24 -7.34 2.81
C LYS A 37 -14.24 -8.16 1.99
N VAL A 38 -15.52 -8.09 2.35
CA VAL A 38 -16.59 -8.80 1.62
C VAL A 38 -16.63 -8.33 0.17
N ARG A 39 -16.70 -7.02 -0.06
CA ARG A 39 -16.71 -6.46 -1.42
C ARG A 39 -15.48 -6.85 -2.23
N LEU A 40 -14.29 -6.80 -1.64
CA LEU A 40 -13.06 -7.19 -2.32
C LEU A 40 -13.08 -8.68 -2.68
N ASN A 41 -13.57 -9.55 -1.79
CA ASN A 41 -13.68 -10.97 -2.08
C ASN A 41 -14.64 -11.24 -3.25
N GLU A 42 -15.81 -10.59 -3.27
CA GLU A 42 -16.76 -10.68 -4.39
C GLU A 42 -16.12 -10.28 -5.72
N LEU A 43 -15.36 -9.18 -5.74
CA LEU A 43 -14.65 -8.71 -6.92
C LEU A 43 -13.59 -9.72 -7.38
N LEU A 44 -12.85 -10.34 -6.46
CA LEU A 44 -11.84 -11.35 -6.77
C LEU A 44 -12.46 -12.65 -7.29
N GLU A 45 -13.62 -13.05 -6.78
CA GLU A 45 -14.40 -14.20 -7.29
C GLU A 45 -14.88 -13.93 -8.72
N LYS A 46 -15.48 -12.76 -8.96
CA LYS A 46 -15.89 -12.34 -10.32
C LYS A 46 -14.73 -12.23 -11.29
N GLN A 47 -13.57 -11.74 -10.82
CA GLN A 47 -12.36 -11.66 -11.64
C GLN A 47 -11.92 -13.05 -12.12
N GLN A 48 -11.94 -14.04 -11.23
CA GLN A 48 -11.60 -15.43 -11.59
C GLN A 48 -12.59 -16.03 -12.59
N ALA A 49 -13.86 -15.64 -12.51
CA ALA A 49 -14.90 -16.03 -13.46
C ALA A 49 -14.88 -15.24 -14.79
N ASN A 50 -14.03 -14.21 -14.93
CA ASN A 50 -14.06 -13.23 -16.02
C ASN A 50 -15.40 -12.49 -16.17
N GLU A 51 -16.09 -12.25 -15.05
CA GLU A 51 -17.42 -11.63 -14.98
C GLU A 51 -17.39 -10.16 -14.51
N LEU A 52 -16.20 -9.55 -14.44
CA LEU A 52 -16.08 -8.16 -14.04
C LEU A 52 -16.66 -7.24 -15.11
N THR A 53 -17.56 -6.35 -14.67
CA THR A 53 -17.92 -5.18 -15.48
C THR A 53 -16.75 -4.20 -15.59
N GLU A 54 -16.81 -3.29 -16.58
CA GLU A 54 -15.85 -2.18 -16.72
C GLU A 54 -15.70 -1.34 -15.44
N VAL A 55 -16.81 -1.16 -14.72
CA VAL A 55 -16.84 -0.40 -13.46
C VAL A 55 -16.11 -1.15 -12.36
N GLU A 56 -16.40 -2.44 -12.22
CA GLU A 56 -15.78 -3.29 -11.20
C GLU A 56 -14.29 -3.51 -11.46
N ARG A 57 -13.85 -3.55 -12.72
CA ARG A 57 -12.41 -3.59 -13.02
C ARG A 57 -11.69 -2.34 -12.52
N ARG A 58 -12.26 -1.15 -12.76
CA ARG A 58 -11.70 0.11 -12.22
C ARG A 58 -11.69 0.12 -10.70
N GLU A 59 -12.68 -0.48 -10.05
CA GLU A 59 -12.73 -0.65 -8.60
C GLU A 59 -11.55 -1.52 -8.11
N VAL A 60 -11.29 -2.66 -8.78
CA VAL A 60 -10.14 -3.53 -8.48
C VAL A 60 -8.80 -2.81 -8.70
N GLU A 61 -8.66 -2.08 -9.80
CA GLU A 61 -7.45 -1.27 -10.08
C GLU A 61 -7.21 -0.24 -8.97
N HIS A 62 -8.28 0.41 -8.47
CA HIS A 62 -8.16 1.36 -7.38
C HIS A 62 -7.76 0.69 -6.06
N HIS A 63 -8.32 -0.49 -5.76
CA HIS A 63 -7.91 -1.29 -4.60
C HIS A 63 -6.43 -1.64 -4.64
N LEU A 64 -5.90 -2.01 -5.81
CA LEU A 64 -4.49 -2.32 -5.98
C LEU A 64 -3.59 -1.12 -5.67
N VAL A 65 -3.93 0.07 -6.18
CA VAL A 65 -3.18 1.31 -5.92
C VAL A 65 -3.16 1.63 -4.43
N ILE A 66 -4.32 1.61 -3.77
CA ILE A 66 -4.40 1.91 -2.33
C ILE A 66 -3.67 0.84 -1.49
N ASN A 67 -3.80 -0.44 -1.85
CA ASN A 67 -3.10 -1.52 -1.16
C ASN A 67 -1.58 -1.33 -1.24
N ASN A 68 -1.05 -0.97 -2.41
CA ASN A 68 0.37 -0.71 -2.59
C ASN A 68 0.83 0.45 -1.69
N ILE A 69 0.13 1.59 -1.68
CA ILE A 69 0.47 2.74 -0.82
C ILE A 69 0.52 2.33 0.66
N ILE A 70 -0.52 1.63 1.15
CA ILE A 70 -0.57 1.18 2.55
C ILE A 70 0.54 0.16 2.85
N SER A 71 0.85 -0.72 1.91
CA SER A 71 1.93 -1.71 2.06
C SER A 71 3.30 -1.04 2.16
N LEU A 72 3.55 -0.01 1.33
CA LEU A 72 4.76 0.81 1.42
C LEU A 72 4.81 1.56 2.76
N ALA A 73 3.72 2.20 3.17
CA ALA A 73 3.64 2.92 4.45
C ALA A 73 3.93 1.98 5.63
N LYS A 74 3.36 0.77 5.63
CA LYS A 74 3.62 -0.26 6.65
C LYS A 74 5.08 -0.72 6.65
N ALA A 75 5.70 -0.87 5.47
CA ALA A 75 7.11 -1.25 5.39
C ALA A 75 8.02 -0.18 6.01
N ARG A 76 7.73 1.10 5.75
CA ARG A 76 8.49 2.23 6.32
C ARG A 76 8.24 2.38 7.81
N ALA A 77 6.98 2.30 8.26
CA ALA A 77 6.62 2.28 9.67
C ALA A 77 7.35 1.18 10.46
N ARG A 78 7.48 -0.03 9.90
CA ARG A 78 8.29 -1.10 10.52
C ARG A 78 9.76 -0.70 10.67
N ARG A 79 10.36 -0.07 9.66
CA ARG A 79 11.75 0.41 9.74
C ARG A 79 11.93 1.47 10.82
N MET A 80 10.96 2.37 10.97
CA MET A 80 10.99 3.42 11.99
C MET A 80 10.92 2.88 13.42
N LEU A 81 10.13 1.82 13.64
CA LEU A 81 9.96 1.19 14.96
C LEU A 81 10.98 0.07 15.24
N SER A 82 11.78 -0.33 14.24
CA SER A 82 12.84 -1.30 14.45
C SER A 82 14.02 -0.60 15.12
N PRO A 83 14.53 -1.09 16.27
CA PRO A 83 15.61 -0.44 17.01
C PRO A 83 16.95 -0.37 16.24
N ASP A 84 17.11 -1.17 15.18
CA ASP A 84 18.35 -1.26 14.39
C ASP A 84 18.38 -0.33 13.17
N CYS A 85 18.11 0.95 13.38
CA CYS A 85 18.46 1.98 12.39
C CYS A 85 19.32 3.06 13.06
N HIS A 86 20.54 2.68 13.43
CA HIS A 86 21.64 3.63 13.46
C HIS A 86 21.91 4.10 12.02
N VAL A 87 21.16 5.10 11.55
CA VAL A 87 21.68 5.95 10.47
C VAL A 87 22.70 6.87 11.12
N GLN A 88 23.96 6.45 11.07
CA GLN A 88 25.07 7.37 11.05
C GLN A 88 24.86 8.31 9.85
N ALA A 89 24.68 9.58 10.14
CA ALA A 89 24.92 10.70 9.23
C ALA A 89 25.72 11.74 10.02
#